data_AF-A0A078ANL0-F1
#
_entry.id   AF-A0A078ANL0-F1
#
_cell.length_a   1.000
_cell.length_b   1.000
_cell.length_c   1.000
_cell.angle_alpha   90.00
_cell.angle_beta   90.00
_cell.angle_gamma   90.00
#
_symmetry.space_group_name_H-M   'P 1'
#
loop_
_entity.id
_entity.type
_entity.pdbx_description
1 polymer ?
#
loop_
_entity_poly.entity_id
_entity_poly.type
_entity_poly.pdbx_seq_one_letter_code
_entity_poly.pdbx_strand_id
1 'polypeptide(L)' 'MEKQYNLSVIASDLKKTFTHDLAASTLLKCTQSCFLSLKEDTLLPTEERCLRNCFVKSANFNDYMENEMRYTLRNM' A
#
# COMPACT_ATOMS: atom_id res chain seq x y z
N MET A 1 17.28 34.25 0.39
CA MET A 1 16.51 33.53 1.43
C MET A 1 16.46 32.07 1.01
N GLU A 2 17.38 31.26 1.53
CA GLU A 2 17.37 29.82 1.31
C GLU A 2 16.07 29.26 1.90
N LYS A 3 15.23 28.65 1.07
CA LYS A 3 14.06 27.92 1.53
C LYS A 3 14.59 26.72 2.33
N GLN A 4 14.76 26.88 3.63
CA GLN A 4 14.83 25.75 4.55
C GLN A 4 13.51 24.99 4.39
N TYR A 5 13.50 24.00 3.50
CA TYR A 5 12.40 23.08 3.40
C TYR A 5 12.34 22.36 4.74
N ASN A 6 11.30 22.67 5.51
CA ASN A 6 11.05 22.11 6.82
C ASN A 6 11.01 20.59 6.65
N LEU A 7 11.94 19.87 7.28
CA LEU A 7 12.14 18.42 7.11
C LEU A 7 10.82 17.64 7.26
N SER A 8 9.92 18.17 8.11
CA SER A 8 8.55 17.68 8.34
C SER A 8 7.66 17.70 7.09
N VAL A 9 7.76 18.74 6.25
CA VAL A 9 7.00 18.88 5.01
C VAL A 9 7.51 17.89 3.96
N ILE A 10 8.83 17.78 3.80
CA ILE A 10 9.44 16.79 2.90
C ILE A 10 9.05 15.36 3.33
N ALA A 11 9.11 15.06 4.62
CA ALA A 11 8.73 13.74 5.14
C ALA A 11 7.24 13.44 4.92
N SER A 12 6.37 14.45 5.06
CA SER A 12 4.94 14.32 4.78
C SER A 12 4.66 14.07 3.30
N ASP A 13 5.31 14.80 2.39
CA ASP A 13 5.13 14.63 0.95
C ASP A 13 5.69 13.30 0.45
N LEU A 14 6.84 12.86 0.98
CA LEU A 14 7.39 11.54 0.73
C LEU A 14 6.44 10.45 1.22
N LYS A 15 5.93 10.55 2.45
CA LYS A 15 4.97 9.59 3.01
C LYS A 15 3.73 9.49 2.13
N LYS A 16 3.20 10.62 1.67
CA LYS A 16 2.03 10.67 0.81
C LYS A 16 2.29 9.96 -0.53
N THR A 17 3.42 10.25 -1.16
CA THR A 17 3.84 9.61 -2.42
C THR A 17 4.01 8.10 -2.26
N PHE A 18 4.72 7.67 -1.21
CA PHE A 18 4.88 6.25 -0.88
C PHE A 18 3.55 5.55 -0.64
N THR A 19 2.61 6.20 0.04
CA THR A 19 1.27 5.63 0.30
C THR A 19 0.51 5.42 -1.01
N HIS A 20 0.63 6.36 -1.96
CA HIS A 20 0.03 6.23 -3.29
C HIS A 20 0.65 5.08 -4.10
N ASP A 21 1.98 4.98 -4.14
CA ASP A 21 2.67 3.91 -4.86
C ASP A 21 2.39 2.53 -4.25
N LEU A 22 2.30 2.47 -2.93
CA LEU A 22 1.94 1.26 -2.20
C LEU A 22 0.49 0.85 -2.46
N ALA A 23 -0.43 1.82 -2.50
CA ALA A 23 -1.82 1.58 -2.85
C ALA A 23 -1.96 1.09 -4.30
N ALA A 24 -1.26 1.72 -5.24
CA ALA A 24 -1.28 1.35 -6.66
C ALA A 24 -0.71 -0.07 -6.88
N SER A 25 0.44 -0.38 -6.27
CA SER A 25 1.04 -1.72 -6.36
C SER A 25 0.18 -2.80 -5.69
N THR A 26 -0.45 -2.49 -4.55
CA THR A 26 -1.39 -3.39 -3.88
C THR A 26 -2.62 -3.64 -4.75
N LEU A 27 -3.19 -2.58 -5.35
CA LEU A 27 -4.32 -2.68 -6.26
C LEU A 27 -3.97 -3.57 -7.46
N LEU A 28 -2.81 -3.37 -8.07
CA LEU A 28 -2.36 -4.13 -9.22
C LEU A 28 -2.14 -5.61 -8.87
N LYS A 29 -1.48 -5.89 -7.74
CA LYS A 29 -1.27 -7.25 -7.23
C LYS A 29 -2.59 -7.96 -6.93
N CYS A 30 -3.50 -7.30 -6.22
CA CYS A 30 -4.76 -7.90 -5.80
C CYS A 30 -5.70 -8.13 -6.98
N THR A 31 -5.81 -7.19 -7.92
CA THR A 31 -6.60 -7.36 -9.14
C THR A 31 -6.05 -8.49 -10.01
N GLN A 32 -4.73 -8.55 -10.25
CA GLN A 32 -4.10 -9.66 -11.00
C GLN A 32 -4.32 -11.03 -10.35
N SER A 33 -4.33 -11.10 -9.02
CA SER A 33 -4.48 -12.36 -8.30
C SER A 33 -5.92 -12.82 -8.18
N CYS A 34 -6.88 -11.89 -8.21
CA CYS A 34 -8.27 -12.17 -7.88
C CYS A 34 -9.23 -12.08 -9.08
N PHE A 35 -8.88 -11.35 -10.15
CA PHE A 35 -9.73 -11.27 -11.34
C PHE A 35 -9.52 -12.53 -12.18
N LEU A 36 -10.59 -13.28 -12.37
CA LEU A 36 -10.65 -14.51 -13.14
C LEU A 36 -11.40 -14.31 -14.46
N SER A 37 -12.36 -13.37 -14.49
CA SER A 37 -13.15 -13.03 -15.67
C SER A 37 -12.93 -11.57 -16.08
N LEU A 38 -12.45 -11.36 -17.32
CA LEU A 38 -12.36 -10.03 -17.95
C LEU A 38 -13.60 -9.69 -18.79
N LYS A 39 -14.65 -10.54 -18.75
CA LYS A 39 -15.81 -10.46 -19.66
C LYS A 39 -17.01 -9.73 -19.07
N GLU A 40 -17.01 -9.46 -17.78
CA GLU A 40 -18.13 -8.81 -17.09
C GLU A 40 -17.66 -7.46 -16.53
N ASP A 41 -18.50 -6.44 -16.67
CA ASP A 41 -18.28 -5.11 -16.07
C ASP A 41 -18.50 -5.12 -14.54
N THR A 42 -18.86 -6.28 -13.98
CA THR A 42 -19.15 -6.49 -12.56
C THR A 42 -18.27 -7.60 -11.99
N LEU A 43 -17.78 -7.37 -10.78
CA LEU A 43 -17.04 -8.38 -10.02
C LEU A 43 -17.96 -9.52 -9.60
N LEU A 44 -17.48 -10.75 -9.79
CA LEU A 44 -18.14 -11.91 -9.20
C LEU A 44 -17.99 -11.87 -7.66
N PRO A 45 -18.95 -12.40 -6.89
CA PRO A 45 -18.88 -12.43 -5.42
C PRO A 45 -17.60 -13.09 -4.87
N THR A 46 -17.03 -14.04 -5.62
CA THR A 46 -15.76 -14.70 -5.29
C THR A 46 -14.56 -13.79 -5.50
N GLU A 47 -14.56 -12.98 -6.56
CA GLU A 47 -13.50 -12.01 -6.87
C GLU A 47 -13.53 -10.85 -5.87
N GLU A 48 -14.72 -10.34 -5.53
CA GLU A 48 -14.89 -9.31 -4.50
C GLU A 48 -14.33 -9.77 -3.14
N ARG A 49 -14.67 -10.99 -2.72
CA ARG A 49 -14.15 -11.56 -1.48
C ARG A 49 -12.64 -11.77 -1.52
N CYS A 50 -12.11 -12.21 -2.66
CA CYS A 50 -10.67 -12.37 -2.87
C CYS A 50 -9.95 -11.02 -2.74
N LEU A 51 -10.43 -9.99 -3.45
CA LEU A 51 -9.87 -8.64 -3.40
C LEU A 51 -9.85 -8.11 -1.97
N ARG A 52 -10.99 -8.16 -1.28
CA ARG A 52 -11.09 -7.66 0.10
C ARG A 52 -10.08 -8.33 1.02
N ASN A 53 -9.94 -9.65 0.93
CA ASN A 53 -8.95 -10.39 1.72
C ASN A 53 -7.51 -10.03 1.33
N CYS A 54 -7.23 -9.84 0.05
CA CYS A 54 -5.92 -9.44 -0.44
C CYS A 54 -5.51 -8.05 0.06
N PHE A 55 -6.43 -7.08 0.02
CA PHE A 55 -6.20 -5.73 0.55
C PHE A 55 -5.94 -5.74 2.05
N VAL A 56 -6.77 -6.45 2.84
CA VAL A 56 -6.58 -6.56 4.30
C VAL A 56 -5.24 -7.20 4.63
N LYS A 57 -4.86 -8.28 3.95
CA LYS A 57 -3.55 -8.93 4.19
C LYS A 57 -2.37 -8.03 3.81
N SER A 58 -2.50 -7.28 2.72
CA SER A 58 -1.43 -6.38 2.26
C SER A 58 -1.25 -5.20 3.21
N ALA A 59 -2.36 -4.62 3.72
CA ALA A 59 -2.31 -3.58 4.75
C ALA A 59 -1.63 -4.08 6.04
N ASN A 60 -2.06 -5.23 6.56
CA ASN A 60 -1.47 -5.82 7.76
C ASN A 60 0.03 -6.12 7.60
N PHE A 61 0.45 -6.57 6.40
CA PHE A 61 1.86 -6.82 6.09
C PHE A 61 2.67 -5.52 6.07
N ASN A 62 2.12 -4.44 5.49
CA ASN A 62 2.79 -3.14 5.46
C ASN A 62 2.97 -2.56 6.86
N ASP A 63 1.94 -2.65 7.72
CA ASP A 63 2.03 -2.23 9.12
C ASP A 63 3.09 -3.04 9.89
N TYR A 64 3.14 -4.35 9.67
CA TYR A 64 4.18 -5.20 10.25
C TYR A 64 5.58 -4.77 9.79
N MET A 65 5.79 -4.58 8.49
CA MET A 65 7.07 -4.14 7.93
C MET A 65 7.50 -2.76 8.45
N GLU A 66 6.59 -1.80 8.56
CA GLU A 66 6.89 -0.49 9.14
C GLU A 66 7.36 -0.60 10.59
N ASN A 67 6.73 -1.47 11.38
CA ASN A 67 7.08 -1.70 12.77
C ASN A 67 8.43 -2.41 12.91
N GLU A 68 8.69 -3.45 12.11
CA GLU A 68 9.97 -4.14 12.08
C GLU A 68 11.10 -3.20 11.66
N MET A 69 10.91 -2.39 10.59
CA MET A 69 11.91 -1.40 10.17
C MET A 69 12.20 -0.37 11.26
N ARG A 70 11.17 0.13 11.96
CA ARG A 70 11.37 1.03 13.12
C ARG A 70 12.16 0.35 14.22
N TYR A 71 11.87 -0.91 14.51
CA TYR A 71 12.56 -1.66 15.54
C TYR A 71 14.04 -1.87 15.18
N THR A 72 14.33 -2.28 13.94
CA THR A 72 15.70 -2.42 13.44
C THR A 72 16.46 -1.09 13.49
N LEU A 73 15.88 0.00 12.98
CA LEU A 73 16.53 1.32 12.99
C LEU A 73 16.80 1.88 14.39
N ARG A 74 15.99 1.50 15.40
CA ARG A 74 16.22 1.89 16.80
C ARG A 74 17.32 1.10 17.48
N ASN A 75 17.64 -0.09 16.97
CA ASN A 75 18.61 -1.02 17.54
C ASN A 75 19.91 -1.11 16.73
N MET A 76 20.06 -0.28 15.70
CA MET A 76 21.32 0.00 15.01
C MET A 76 22.01 1.18 15.69
#